data_AF-A0A173VN67-F1
#
_entry.id   AF-A0A173VN67-F1
#
_cell.length_a   1.000
_cell.length_b   1.000
_cell.length_c   1.000
_cell.angle_alpha   90.00
_cell.angle_beta   90.00
_cell.angle_gamma   90.00
#
_symmetry.space_group_name_H-M   'P 1'
#
loop_
_entity.id
_entity.type
_entity.pdbx_description
1 polymer ?
#
loop_
_entity_poly.entity_id
_entity_poly.type
_entity_poly.pdbx_seq_one_letter_code
_entity_poly.pdbx_strand_id
1 'polypeptide(L)'
;MESKNFSEWVFLDIVEKNLTDIVEKNQDKIKKAKIVFFGITEATNVGISILMKKGISVYAVIDNNTSRKKMLIEGVTAYKPEELLCPYDENILIFIGTPYFDEMSKQVQTLGYDKENHIFRFFNPQEMMKRYSLCDLKEVTIEESKRIQIDILNYIREICEKNGLKYYLAYGTLLGAVRHKGFIPWDDDIDIYMPVKDIYCLYDILRNEKKYEMAMPAKSEGYFYFYPRIIDKRTVLNIVDFPLLIKSGISIDIFPLVALGDNLDQAREKMDCAVEEQKYIKHMISLRTSTEEIQKRLEQFWTEKLDADYLATKYCGNIFGPYGEREILESHIFKNIVPLQFEDDNFYGPKEYDSYLRAIYGNYLEYPPEDKRVSSHIWTGYWI
;
A
#
# COMPACT_ATOMS: atom_id res chain seq x y z
N MET A 1 -11.17 7.59 27.06
CA MET A 1 -10.79 7.49 25.65
C MET A 1 -9.37 6.98 25.63
N GLU A 2 -9.20 5.66 25.64
CA GLU A 2 -7.89 5.04 25.41
C GLU A 2 -7.37 5.50 24.04
N SER A 3 -6.07 5.77 23.92
CA SER A 3 -5.49 6.24 22.67
C SER A 3 -5.83 5.25 21.55
N LYS A 4 -6.49 5.74 20.49
CA LYS A 4 -6.74 4.94 19.29
C LYS A 4 -5.43 4.84 18.52
N ASN A 5 -4.58 3.90 18.92
CA ASN A 5 -3.43 3.55 18.11
C ASN A 5 -3.93 2.92 16.80
N PHE A 6 -3.65 3.56 15.67
CA PHE A 6 -4.08 3.07 14.35
C PHE A 6 -3.39 1.76 13.96
N SER A 7 -2.16 1.52 14.41
CA SER A 7 -1.36 0.38 13.93
C SER A 7 -0.84 -0.48 15.06
N GLU A 8 -0.91 -1.80 14.88
CA GLU A 8 -0.34 -2.79 15.80
C GLU A 8 0.64 -3.71 15.06
N TRP A 9 1.75 -4.06 15.71
CA TRP A 9 2.80 -4.95 15.17
C TRP A 9 2.43 -6.44 15.19
N VAL A 10 1.14 -6.75 15.19
CA VAL A 10 0.60 -8.09 15.33
C VAL A 10 1.18 -9.06 14.30
N PHE A 11 1.35 -8.64 13.04
CA PHE A 11 1.91 -9.53 12.03
C PHE A 11 3.42 -9.71 12.16
N LEU A 12 4.13 -8.68 12.65
CA LEU A 12 5.54 -8.84 13.01
C LEU A 12 5.72 -9.86 14.13
N ASP A 13 4.93 -9.77 15.19
CA ASP A 13 4.96 -10.73 16.32
C ASP A 13 4.75 -12.16 15.84
N ILE A 14 3.82 -12.35 14.91
CA ILE A 14 3.48 -13.67 14.37
C ILE A 14 4.61 -14.20 13.49
N VAL A 15 5.19 -13.37 12.61
CA VAL A 15 6.34 -13.77 11.78
C VAL A 15 7.55 -14.11 12.65
N GLU A 16 7.85 -13.27 13.64
CA GLU A 16 8.97 -13.47 14.56
C GLU A 16 8.81 -14.76 15.36
N LYS A 17 7.60 -15.02 15.87
CA LYS A 17 7.27 -16.28 16.54
C LYS A 17 7.42 -17.48 15.60
N ASN A 18 6.79 -17.44 14.43
CA ASN A 18 6.82 -18.54 13.47
C ASN A 18 8.25 -18.87 13.03
N LEU A 19 9.06 -17.86 12.70
CA LEU A 19 10.47 -18.06 12.34
C LEU A 19 11.27 -18.60 13.51
N THR A 20 11.04 -18.13 14.74
CA THR A 20 11.70 -18.66 15.92
C THR A 20 11.35 -20.14 16.14
N ASP A 21 10.07 -20.50 16.05
CA ASP A 21 9.60 -21.88 16.18
C ASP A 21 10.20 -22.79 15.08
N ILE A 22 10.28 -22.30 13.84
CA ILE A 22 10.92 -23.03 12.73
C ILE A 22 12.40 -23.24 13.01
N VAL A 23 13.11 -22.20 13.46
CA VAL A 23 14.54 -22.24 13.76
C VAL A 23 14.84 -23.22 14.89
N GLU A 24 14.08 -23.17 15.98
CA GLU A 24 14.27 -24.02 17.15
C GLU A 24 13.99 -25.49 16.86
N LYS A 25 12.93 -25.79 16.09
CA LYS A 25 12.59 -27.17 15.70
C LYS A 25 13.58 -27.79 14.70
N ASN A 26 14.34 -26.97 13.98
CA ASN A 26 15.20 -27.40 12.88
C ASN A 26 16.67 -26.95 13.02
N GLN A 27 17.16 -26.69 14.24
CA GLN A 27 18.47 -26.07 14.49
C GLN A 27 19.62 -26.72 13.71
N ASP A 28 19.71 -28.05 13.75
CA ASP A 28 20.82 -28.79 13.10
C ASP A 28 20.77 -28.71 11.58
N LYS A 29 19.56 -28.66 11.02
CA LYS A 29 19.35 -28.53 9.57
C LYS A 29 19.69 -27.11 9.13
N ILE A 30 19.20 -26.11 9.84
CA ILE A 30 19.41 -24.68 9.52
C ILE A 30 20.88 -24.29 9.58
N LYS A 31 21.65 -24.80 10.56
CA LYS A 31 23.10 -24.54 10.66
C LYS A 31 23.91 -24.95 9.42
N LYS A 32 23.42 -25.94 8.67
CA LYS A 32 24.10 -26.48 7.48
C LYS A 32 23.43 -26.03 6.18
N ALA A 33 22.28 -25.39 6.27
CA ALA A 33 21.43 -25.11 5.13
C ALA A 33 21.80 -23.79 4.44
N LYS A 34 21.53 -23.75 3.13
CA LYS A 34 21.37 -22.53 2.37
C LYS A 34 19.93 -22.06 2.52
N ILE A 35 19.72 -21.01 3.30
CA ILE A 35 18.38 -20.45 3.54
C ILE A 35 17.96 -19.62 2.33
N VAL A 36 16.87 -19.99 1.69
CA VAL A 36 16.29 -19.32 0.52
C VAL A 36 14.87 -18.87 0.86
N PHE A 37 14.51 -17.64 0.50
CA PHE A 37 13.11 -17.20 0.54
C PHE A 37 12.49 -17.26 -0.85
N PHE A 38 11.21 -17.65 -0.93
CA PHE A 38 10.46 -17.59 -2.19
C PHE A 38 9.43 -16.46 -2.13
N GLY A 39 9.62 -15.47 -3.02
CA GLY A 39 8.75 -14.32 -3.23
C GLY A 39 9.45 -13.02 -2.81
N ILE A 40 9.51 -12.04 -3.70
CA ILE A 40 9.98 -10.69 -3.39
C ILE A 40 8.81 -9.91 -2.79
N THR A 41 8.71 -9.92 -1.46
CA THR A 41 7.63 -9.30 -0.67
C THR A 41 8.17 -8.62 0.58
N GLU A 42 7.37 -7.74 1.20
CA GLU A 42 7.72 -7.14 2.50
C GLU A 42 7.88 -8.20 3.60
N ALA A 43 7.04 -9.25 3.58
CA ALA A 43 7.18 -10.40 4.49
C ALA A 43 8.53 -11.08 4.36
N THR A 44 9.05 -11.20 3.12
CA THR A 44 10.40 -11.73 2.87
C THR A 44 11.47 -10.83 3.45
N ASN A 45 11.43 -9.51 3.19
CA ASN A 45 12.41 -8.56 3.73
C ASN A 45 12.46 -8.57 5.27
N VAL A 46 11.29 -8.63 5.91
CA VAL A 46 11.16 -8.75 7.36
C VAL A 46 11.72 -10.09 7.86
N GLY A 47 11.34 -11.20 7.21
CA GLY A 47 11.83 -12.52 7.58
C GLY A 47 13.35 -12.64 7.50
N ILE A 48 13.95 -12.09 6.44
CA ILE A 48 15.41 -12.01 6.28
C ILE A 48 16.02 -11.20 7.42
N SER A 49 15.48 -10.02 7.72
CA SER A 49 15.99 -9.15 8.79
C SER A 49 15.96 -9.83 10.15
N ILE A 50 14.89 -10.59 10.46
CA ILE A 50 14.76 -11.35 11.71
C ILE A 50 15.81 -12.47 11.80
N LEU A 51 16.01 -13.23 10.71
CA LEU A 51 17.01 -14.30 10.68
C LEU A 51 18.43 -13.75 10.80
N MET A 52 18.76 -12.65 10.11
CA MET A 52 20.06 -11.99 10.20
C MET A 52 20.35 -11.49 11.62
N LYS A 53 19.35 -10.91 12.32
CA LYS A 53 19.48 -10.52 13.75
C LYS A 53 19.75 -11.72 14.66
N LYS A 54 19.29 -12.91 14.30
CA LYS A 54 19.57 -14.18 15.00
C LYS A 54 20.90 -14.82 14.57
N GLY A 55 21.70 -14.15 13.75
CA GLY A 55 22.98 -14.66 13.25
C GLY A 55 22.86 -15.72 12.14
N ILE A 56 21.68 -15.85 11.52
CA ILE A 56 21.43 -16.81 10.44
C ILE A 56 21.55 -16.07 9.11
N SER A 57 22.50 -16.51 8.27
CA SER A 57 22.69 -15.94 6.94
C SER A 57 21.60 -16.41 5.98
N VAL A 58 21.11 -15.49 5.16
CA VAL A 58 20.21 -15.81 4.04
C VAL A 58 21.03 -15.88 2.76
N TYR A 59 20.90 -16.99 2.05
CA TYR A 59 21.67 -17.26 0.83
C TYR A 59 21.13 -16.49 -0.37
N ALA A 60 19.81 -16.54 -0.60
CA ALA A 60 19.19 -15.90 -1.75
C ALA A 60 17.67 -15.74 -1.59
N VAL A 61 17.07 -14.99 -2.51
CA VAL A 61 15.62 -14.98 -2.77
C VAL A 61 15.37 -15.59 -4.14
N ILE A 62 14.28 -16.32 -4.31
CA ILE A 62 13.78 -16.75 -5.62
C ILE A 62 12.42 -16.12 -5.90
N ASP A 63 12.16 -15.76 -7.15
CA ASP A 63 10.86 -15.27 -7.61
C ASP A 63 10.70 -15.51 -9.12
N ASN A 64 9.49 -15.88 -9.55
CA ASN A 64 9.17 -16.04 -10.98
C ASN A 64 9.26 -14.69 -11.73
N ASN A 65 8.98 -13.59 -11.02
CA ASN A 65 9.09 -12.24 -11.51
C ASN A 65 10.24 -11.48 -10.83
N THR A 66 11.42 -11.59 -11.43
CA THR A 66 12.61 -10.90 -10.95
C THR A 66 12.64 -9.39 -11.26
N SER A 67 11.61 -8.82 -11.92
CA SER A 67 11.57 -7.36 -12.16
C SER A 67 11.47 -6.55 -10.86
N ARG A 68 11.00 -7.19 -9.77
CA ARG A 68 10.86 -6.59 -8.44
C ARG A 68 12.14 -6.58 -7.61
N LYS A 69 13.29 -7.00 -8.16
CA LYS A 69 14.60 -7.06 -7.47
C LYS A 69 14.96 -5.79 -6.68
N LYS A 70 14.56 -4.61 -7.15
CA LYS A 70 14.79 -3.31 -6.48
C LYS A 70 14.06 -3.17 -5.12
N MET A 71 13.12 -4.06 -4.80
CA MET A 71 12.40 -4.08 -3.53
C MET A 71 13.12 -4.86 -2.43
N LEU A 72 14.13 -5.68 -2.77
CA LEU A 72 14.86 -6.46 -1.77
C LEU A 72 15.79 -5.57 -0.95
N ILE A 73 16.02 -5.98 0.30
CA ILE A 73 17.07 -5.38 1.13
C ILE A 73 18.44 -5.52 0.47
N GLU A 74 19.32 -4.53 0.69
CA GLU A 74 20.67 -4.54 0.14
C GLU A 74 21.46 -5.79 0.53
N GLY A 75 22.30 -6.27 -0.39
CA GLY A 75 23.16 -7.43 -0.17
C GLY A 75 22.49 -8.79 -0.41
N VAL A 76 21.18 -8.84 -0.70
CA VAL A 76 20.47 -10.09 -1.03
C VAL A 76 20.23 -10.20 -2.53
N THR A 77 20.61 -11.33 -3.12
CA THR A 77 20.45 -11.57 -4.57
C THR A 77 19.18 -12.37 -4.85
N ALA A 78 18.48 -12.00 -5.93
CA ALA A 78 17.30 -12.72 -6.41
C ALA A 78 17.55 -13.50 -7.71
N TYR A 79 16.99 -14.71 -7.79
CA TYR A 79 17.10 -15.61 -8.94
C TYR A 79 15.71 -16.09 -9.38
N LYS A 80 15.60 -16.64 -10.59
CA LYS A 80 14.44 -17.49 -10.90
C LYS A 80 14.57 -18.84 -10.16
N PRO A 81 13.46 -19.51 -9.81
CA PRO A 81 13.54 -20.81 -9.13
C PRO A 81 14.40 -21.83 -9.87
N GLU A 82 14.28 -21.92 -11.20
CA GLU A 82 15.02 -22.89 -12.02
C GLU A 82 16.52 -22.56 -12.10
N GLU A 83 16.90 -21.29 -11.93
CA GLU A 83 18.30 -20.85 -11.95
C GLU A 83 19.04 -21.23 -10.67
N LEU A 84 18.36 -21.23 -9.53
CA LEU A 84 18.97 -21.49 -8.22
C LEU A 84 18.81 -22.93 -7.75
N LEU A 85 17.65 -23.53 -8.06
CA LEU A 85 17.26 -24.86 -7.56
C LEU A 85 17.66 -26.00 -8.52
N CYS A 86 18.27 -25.68 -9.66
CA CYS A 86 18.81 -26.65 -10.61
C CYS A 86 20.31 -26.39 -10.84
N PRO A 87 21.20 -27.36 -10.54
CA PRO A 87 20.91 -28.71 -10.04
C PRO A 87 20.39 -28.73 -8.60
N TYR A 88 19.70 -29.81 -8.24
CA TYR A 88 19.18 -30.04 -6.89
C TYR A 88 20.30 -29.96 -5.82
N ASP A 89 19.99 -29.32 -4.70
CA ASP A 89 20.83 -29.24 -3.50
C ASP A 89 19.99 -29.53 -2.26
N GLU A 90 20.27 -30.67 -1.61
CA GLU A 90 19.58 -31.15 -0.41
C GLU A 90 19.70 -30.21 0.80
N ASN A 91 20.70 -29.32 0.80
CA ASN A 91 20.93 -28.38 1.89
C ASN A 91 20.12 -27.08 1.73
N ILE A 92 19.34 -26.91 0.66
CA ILE A 92 18.49 -25.73 0.52
C ILE A 92 17.21 -25.89 1.36
N LEU A 93 16.93 -24.87 2.17
CA LEU A 93 15.65 -24.72 2.88
C LEU A 93 14.94 -23.47 2.37
N ILE A 94 13.63 -23.60 2.11
CA ILE A 94 12.85 -22.63 1.36
C ILE A 94 11.73 -22.10 2.24
N PHE A 95 11.76 -20.80 2.49
CA PHE A 95 10.82 -20.09 3.34
C PHE A 95 9.80 -19.35 2.47
N ILE A 96 8.52 -19.60 2.70
CA ILE A 96 7.41 -19.03 1.92
C ILE A 96 6.41 -18.35 2.86
N GLY A 97 6.09 -17.08 2.57
CA GLY A 97 5.26 -16.22 3.42
C GLY A 97 4.08 -15.57 2.69
N THR A 98 3.56 -16.22 1.66
CA THR A 98 2.56 -15.64 0.75
C THR A 98 1.19 -16.35 0.84
N PRO A 99 0.12 -15.76 0.30
CA PRO A 99 -1.16 -16.46 0.09
C PRO A 99 -1.04 -17.65 -0.88
N TYR A 100 -0.07 -17.61 -1.80
CA TYR A 100 0.17 -18.61 -2.84
C TYR A 100 1.06 -19.79 -2.39
N PHE A 101 1.13 -20.02 -1.07
CA PHE A 101 2.01 -21.03 -0.48
C PHE A 101 1.92 -22.39 -1.16
N ASP A 102 0.71 -22.88 -1.44
CA ASP A 102 0.51 -24.21 -2.01
C ASP A 102 0.94 -24.30 -3.48
N GLU A 103 0.71 -23.26 -4.28
CA GLU A 103 1.16 -23.20 -5.67
C GLU A 103 2.69 -23.13 -5.74
N MET A 104 3.29 -22.22 -4.96
CA MET A 104 4.74 -22.06 -4.90
C MET A 104 5.41 -23.34 -4.37
N SER A 105 4.83 -23.99 -3.37
CA SER A 105 5.32 -25.28 -2.87
C SER A 105 5.30 -26.35 -3.96
N LYS A 106 4.20 -26.47 -4.73
CA LYS A 106 4.10 -27.40 -5.84
C LYS A 106 5.17 -27.14 -6.90
N GLN A 107 5.42 -25.87 -7.25
CA GLN A 107 6.48 -25.52 -8.20
C GLN A 107 7.84 -26.05 -7.73
N VAL A 108 8.22 -25.79 -6.48
CA VAL A 108 9.51 -26.26 -5.95
C VAL A 108 9.56 -27.79 -5.86
N GLN A 109 8.44 -28.45 -5.55
CA GLN A 109 8.37 -29.92 -5.58
C GLN A 109 8.66 -30.50 -6.98
N THR A 110 8.24 -29.83 -8.06
CA THR A 110 8.60 -30.27 -9.42
C THR A 110 10.10 -30.19 -9.72
N LEU A 111 10.85 -29.39 -8.94
CA LEU A 111 12.31 -29.26 -9.01
C LEU A 111 13.05 -30.22 -8.05
N GLY A 112 12.33 -31.14 -7.39
CA GLY A 112 12.90 -32.21 -6.56
C GLY A 112 12.90 -31.95 -5.04
N TYR A 113 12.36 -30.81 -4.59
CA TYR A 113 12.34 -30.45 -3.17
C TYR A 113 11.08 -30.96 -2.47
N ASP A 114 11.25 -31.85 -1.50
CA ASP A 114 10.15 -32.36 -0.68
C ASP A 114 9.51 -31.27 0.22
N LYS A 115 8.17 -31.29 0.31
CA LYS A 115 7.38 -30.28 1.02
C LYS A 115 7.64 -30.26 2.52
N GLU A 116 7.71 -31.43 3.16
CA GLU A 116 7.87 -31.54 4.62
C GLU A 116 9.30 -31.27 5.05
N ASN A 117 10.27 -31.63 4.21
CA ASN A 117 11.68 -31.51 4.54
C ASN A 117 12.27 -30.15 4.16
N HIS A 118 11.91 -29.58 3.02
CA HIS A 118 12.62 -28.41 2.49
C HIS A 118 11.82 -27.12 2.58
N ILE A 119 10.50 -27.17 2.77
CA ILE A 119 9.63 -26.00 2.60
C ILE A 119 8.99 -25.61 3.93
N PHE A 120 9.18 -24.35 4.35
CA PHE A 120 8.64 -23.82 5.59
C PHE A 120 7.72 -22.63 5.32
N ARG A 121 6.48 -22.72 5.82
CA ARG A 121 5.57 -21.58 5.85
C ARG A 121 5.88 -20.72 7.07
N PHE A 122 6.32 -19.47 6.87
CA PHE A 122 6.58 -18.56 7.98
C PHE A 122 5.49 -17.50 8.17
N PHE A 123 4.66 -17.27 7.14
CA PHE A 123 3.56 -16.30 7.21
C PHE A 123 2.36 -16.75 6.36
N ASN A 124 1.14 -16.46 6.84
CA ASN A 124 -0.11 -16.78 6.17
C ASN A 124 -1.10 -15.60 6.28
N PRO A 125 -1.10 -14.66 5.32
CA PRO A 125 -1.99 -13.49 5.36
C PRO A 125 -3.48 -13.84 5.44
N GLN A 126 -3.91 -14.92 4.77
CA GLN A 126 -5.33 -15.32 4.73
C GLN A 126 -5.83 -15.82 6.09
N GLU A 127 -5.03 -16.62 6.78
CA GLU A 127 -5.34 -17.05 8.14
C GLU A 127 -5.34 -15.88 9.12
N MET A 128 -4.44 -14.91 8.90
CA MET A 128 -4.42 -13.70 9.71
C MET A 128 -5.71 -12.91 9.56
N MET A 129 -6.16 -12.64 8.34
CA MET A 129 -7.43 -11.94 8.12
C MET A 129 -8.60 -12.65 8.81
N LYS A 130 -8.67 -13.99 8.71
CA LYS A 130 -9.71 -14.77 9.40
C LYS A 130 -9.62 -14.64 10.92
N ARG A 131 -8.42 -14.65 11.49
CA ARG A 131 -8.21 -14.57 12.94
C ARG A 131 -8.55 -13.19 13.52
N TYR A 132 -8.33 -12.12 12.75
CA TYR A 132 -8.59 -10.74 13.14
C TYR A 132 -9.91 -10.19 12.56
N SER A 133 -10.79 -11.09 12.10
CA SER A 133 -12.16 -10.74 11.71
C SER A 133 -13.00 -10.44 12.96
N LEU A 134 -13.94 -9.49 12.86
CA LEU A 134 -14.78 -9.04 13.97
C LEU A 134 -16.15 -9.74 13.93
N CYS A 135 -16.16 -11.04 14.25
CA CYS A 135 -17.26 -11.97 13.98
C CYS A 135 -18.63 -11.63 14.60
N ASP A 136 -18.70 -10.74 15.59
CA ASP A 136 -19.94 -10.39 16.31
C ASP A 136 -20.64 -9.14 15.75
N LEU A 137 -20.04 -8.47 14.75
CA LEU A 137 -20.59 -7.26 14.14
C LEU A 137 -21.24 -7.55 12.78
N LYS A 138 -22.18 -6.70 12.38
CA LYS A 138 -22.79 -6.78 11.04
C LYS A 138 -21.76 -6.36 9.99
N GLU A 139 -21.44 -7.26 9.06
CA GLU A 139 -20.60 -6.95 7.91
C GLU A 139 -21.19 -5.84 7.03
N VAL A 140 -20.32 -4.98 6.51
CA VAL A 140 -20.62 -3.96 5.51
C VAL A 140 -20.55 -4.61 4.13
N THR A 141 -21.64 -4.57 3.38
CA THR A 141 -21.66 -5.03 1.98
C THR A 141 -20.87 -4.10 1.05
N ILE A 142 -20.49 -4.58 -0.14
CA ILE A 142 -19.78 -3.74 -1.14
C ILE A 142 -20.64 -2.52 -1.50
N GLU A 143 -21.95 -2.69 -1.68
CA GLU A 143 -22.87 -1.61 -2.01
C GLU A 143 -23.04 -0.61 -0.86
N GLU A 144 -23.03 -1.07 0.39
CA GLU A 144 -23.02 -0.18 1.56
C GLU A 144 -21.68 0.59 1.64
N SER A 145 -20.55 -0.07 1.39
CA SER A 145 -19.22 0.56 1.36
C SER A 145 -19.15 1.67 0.30
N LYS A 146 -19.58 1.38 -0.94
CA LYS A 146 -19.64 2.39 -2.02
C LYS A 146 -20.48 3.60 -1.63
N ARG A 147 -21.65 3.38 -1.00
CA ARG A 147 -22.49 4.47 -0.49
C ARG A 147 -21.80 5.30 0.59
N ILE A 148 -21.13 4.66 1.55
CA ILE A 148 -20.36 5.36 2.59
C ILE A 148 -19.26 6.21 1.96
N GLN A 149 -18.56 5.70 0.95
CA GLN A 149 -17.51 6.44 0.26
C GLN A 149 -18.10 7.64 -0.51
N ILE A 150 -19.20 7.48 -1.25
CA ILE A 150 -19.90 8.62 -1.88
C ILE A 150 -20.32 9.67 -0.83
N ASP A 151 -20.83 9.23 0.31
CA ASP A 151 -21.18 10.08 1.48
C ASP A 151 -19.97 10.88 1.99
N ILE A 152 -18.78 10.27 2.02
CA ILE A 152 -17.52 10.93 2.39
C ILE A 152 -17.12 11.93 1.28
N LEU A 153 -17.17 11.52 0.01
CA LEU A 153 -16.77 12.36 -1.12
C LEU A 153 -17.65 13.61 -1.25
N ASN A 154 -18.96 13.46 -1.07
CA ASN A 154 -19.91 14.59 -1.04
C ASN A 154 -19.57 15.58 0.08
N TYR A 155 -19.22 15.05 1.26
CA TYR A 155 -18.82 15.88 2.38
C TYR A 155 -17.48 16.61 2.14
N ILE A 156 -16.49 15.93 1.53
CA ILE A 156 -15.24 16.56 1.11
C ILE A 156 -15.50 17.67 0.10
N ARG A 157 -16.37 17.44 -0.90
CA ARG A 157 -16.76 18.45 -1.90
C ARG A 157 -17.31 19.70 -1.22
N GLU A 158 -18.27 19.55 -0.31
CA GLU A 158 -18.89 20.68 0.41
C GLU A 158 -17.86 21.47 1.24
N ILE A 159 -16.96 20.80 1.95
CA ILE A 159 -15.89 21.48 2.70
C ILE A 159 -14.95 22.21 1.76
N CYS A 160 -14.54 21.56 0.67
CA CYS A 160 -13.60 22.15 -0.27
C CYS A 160 -14.18 23.39 -0.93
N GLU A 161 -15.43 23.35 -1.39
CA GLU A 161 -16.12 24.50 -1.97
C GLU A 161 -16.28 25.64 -0.97
N LYS A 162 -16.68 25.33 0.27
CA LYS A 162 -16.87 26.34 1.33
C LYS A 162 -15.56 27.04 1.72
N ASN A 163 -14.44 26.33 1.68
CA ASN A 163 -13.15 26.83 2.17
C ASN A 163 -12.16 27.16 1.04
N GLY A 164 -12.56 27.01 -0.23
CA GLY A 164 -11.71 27.25 -1.39
C GLY A 164 -10.55 26.26 -1.53
N LEU A 165 -10.70 25.03 -1.01
CA LEU A 165 -9.72 23.97 -1.14
C LEU A 165 -9.90 23.24 -2.49
N LYS A 166 -8.82 22.69 -3.03
CA LYS A 166 -8.84 21.93 -4.28
C LYS A 166 -8.74 20.44 -4.02
N TYR A 167 -9.53 19.68 -4.77
CA TYR A 167 -9.36 18.25 -4.93
C TYR A 167 -9.64 17.87 -6.39
N TYR A 168 -9.19 16.68 -6.78
CA TYR A 168 -9.46 16.10 -8.09
C TYR A 168 -9.75 14.61 -7.91
N LEU A 169 -10.77 14.07 -8.57
CA LEU A 169 -10.89 12.61 -8.69
C LEU A 169 -9.60 12.04 -9.28
N ALA A 170 -9.12 10.92 -8.74
CA ALA A 170 -7.89 10.26 -9.15
C ALA A 170 -8.14 8.82 -9.60
N TYR A 171 -7.15 8.24 -10.29
CA TYR A 171 -7.06 6.81 -10.62
C TYR A 171 -8.37 6.17 -11.11
N GLY A 172 -8.80 5.08 -10.47
CA GLY A 172 -9.98 4.29 -10.83
C GLY A 172 -11.26 5.12 -10.74
N THR A 173 -11.34 6.03 -9.75
CA THR A 173 -12.48 6.94 -9.57
C THR A 173 -12.64 7.90 -10.74
N LEU A 174 -11.57 8.58 -11.17
CA LEU A 174 -11.64 9.49 -12.33
C LEU A 174 -11.95 8.72 -13.61
N LEU A 175 -11.31 7.56 -13.81
CA LEU A 175 -11.59 6.70 -14.94
C LEU A 175 -13.06 6.25 -14.95
N GLY A 176 -13.60 5.91 -13.78
CA GLY A 176 -15.00 5.60 -13.54
C GLY A 176 -15.92 6.76 -13.94
N ALA A 177 -15.64 7.98 -13.47
CA ALA A 177 -16.40 9.18 -13.81
C ALA A 177 -16.42 9.45 -15.33
N VAL A 178 -15.27 9.28 -15.99
CA VAL A 178 -15.16 9.52 -17.45
C VAL A 178 -15.89 8.43 -18.23
N ARG A 179 -15.61 7.14 -17.94
CA ARG A 179 -15.98 5.98 -18.76
C ARG A 179 -17.33 5.36 -18.39
N HIS A 180 -17.66 5.31 -17.10
CA HIS A 180 -18.86 4.62 -16.58
C HIS A 180 -19.89 5.55 -15.95
N LYS A 181 -19.53 6.83 -15.72
CA LYS A 181 -20.34 7.80 -14.96
C LYS A 181 -20.56 7.38 -13.50
N GLY A 182 -19.62 6.63 -12.93
CA GLY A 182 -19.70 6.03 -11.60
C GLY A 182 -18.54 5.08 -11.36
N PHE A 183 -18.65 4.21 -10.36
CA PHE A 183 -17.65 3.18 -10.10
C PHE A 183 -17.41 2.31 -11.32
N ILE A 184 -16.14 1.91 -11.52
CA ILE A 184 -15.85 0.80 -12.41
C ILE A 184 -16.45 -0.48 -11.75
N PRO A 185 -17.09 -1.40 -12.50
CA PRO A 185 -17.87 -2.48 -11.90
C PRO A 185 -17.11 -3.40 -10.93
N TRP A 186 -15.80 -3.56 -11.13
CA TRP A 186 -14.91 -4.40 -10.31
C TRP A 186 -14.02 -3.60 -9.34
N ASP A 187 -14.30 -2.31 -9.18
CA ASP A 187 -13.58 -1.36 -8.34
C ASP A 187 -14.38 -1.10 -7.06
N ASP A 188 -13.69 -0.83 -5.96
CA ASP A 188 -14.30 -0.82 -4.62
C ASP A 188 -13.86 0.33 -3.71
N ASP A 189 -13.01 1.24 -4.19
CA ASP A 189 -12.51 2.40 -3.47
C ASP A 189 -12.70 3.73 -4.23
N ILE A 190 -12.52 4.83 -3.51
CA ILE A 190 -12.48 6.19 -4.05
C ILE A 190 -11.13 6.80 -3.71
N ASP A 191 -10.48 7.33 -4.74
CA ASP A 191 -9.21 8.04 -4.67
C ASP A 191 -9.39 9.49 -5.11
N ILE A 192 -8.79 10.41 -4.37
CA ILE A 192 -8.68 11.81 -4.77
C ILE A 192 -7.24 12.31 -4.68
N TYR A 193 -6.88 13.24 -5.57
CA TYR A 193 -5.71 14.08 -5.41
C TYR A 193 -6.05 15.36 -4.69
N MET A 194 -5.14 15.82 -3.84
CA MET A 194 -5.19 17.16 -3.23
C MET A 194 -3.80 17.80 -3.16
N PRO A 195 -3.68 19.13 -3.29
CA PRO A 195 -2.45 19.83 -2.94
C PRO A 195 -2.08 19.60 -1.48
N VAL A 196 -0.79 19.41 -1.16
CA VAL A 196 -0.33 19.13 0.22
C VAL A 196 -0.87 20.16 1.21
N LYS A 197 -0.80 21.45 0.89
CA LYS A 197 -1.32 22.52 1.74
C LYS A 197 -2.82 22.36 2.05
N ASP A 198 -3.61 22.00 1.05
CA ASP A 198 -5.06 21.83 1.19
C ASP A 198 -5.40 20.59 2.02
N ILE A 199 -4.58 19.53 1.95
CA ILE A 199 -4.67 18.35 2.83
C ILE A 199 -4.53 18.77 4.29
N TYR A 200 -3.52 19.60 4.63
CA TYR A 200 -3.34 20.09 6.00
C TYR A 200 -4.51 20.96 6.46
N CYS A 201 -5.02 21.85 5.59
CA CYS A 201 -6.21 22.64 5.90
C CYS A 201 -7.44 21.75 6.15
N LEU A 202 -7.65 20.73 5.31
CA LEU A 202 -8.74 19.77 5.49
C LEU A 202 -8.59 19.00 6.80
N TYR A 203 -7.39 18.53 7.14
CA TYR A 203 -7.11 17.87 8.41
C TYR A 203 -7.49 18.75 9.60
N ASP A 204 -7.08 20.02 9.59
CA ASP A 204 -7.37 20.95 10.68
C ASP A 204 -8.88 21.22 10.85
N ILE A 205 -9.63 21.27 9.76
CA ILE A 205 -11.10 21.42 9.75
C ILE A 205 -11.77 20.17 10.37
N LEU A 206 -11.27 18.97 10.06
CA LEU A 206 -11.88 17.70 10.45
C LEU A 206 -11.53 17.23 11.86
N ARG A 207 -10.60 17.88 12.58
CA ARG A 207 -10.15 17.43 13.92
C ARG A 207 -11.28 17.18 14.93
N ASN A 208 -12.34 17.98 14.87
CA ASN A 208 -13.46 17.89 15.80
C ASN A 208 -14.71 17.27 15.19
N GLU A 209 -14.60 16.65 14.01
CA GLU A 209 -15.78 16.14 13.35
C GLU A 209 -16.35 14.87 13.98
N LYS A 210 -17.67 14.78 13.96
CA LYS A 210 -18.41 13.69 14.62
C LYS A 210 -18.55 12.46 13.75
N LYS A 211 -18.88 12.66 12.47
CA LYS A 211 -19.17 11.55 11.53
C LYS A 211 -17.90 10.92 10.97
N TYR A 212 -16.90 11.75 10.64
CA TYR A 212 -15.69 11.31 9.96
C TYR A 212 -14.43 11.59 10.79
N GLU A 213 -13.40 10.77 10.59
CA GLU A 213 -12.04 10.97 11.12
C GLU A 213 -11.07 11.09 9.95
N MET A 214 -10.15 12.05 9.99
CA MET A 214 -9.03 12.06 9.04
C MET A 214 -7.80 11.49 9.73
N ALA A 215 -7.34 10.34 9.26
CA ALA A 215 -6.05 9.78 9.64
C ALA A 215 -4.98 10.41 8.76
N MET A 216 -4.03 11.12 9.37
CA MET A 216 -3.01 11.91 8.69
C MET A 216 -1.63 11.36 9.03
N PRO A 217 -0.80 11.00 8.02
CA PRO A 217 0.60 10.67 8.25
C PRO A 217 1.27 11.76 9.07
N ALA A 218 2.17 11.39 9.97
CA ALA A 218 2.88 12.32 10.86
C ALA A 218 2.06 13.05 11.92
N LYS A 219 0.73 13.09 11.85
CA LYS A 219 -0.11 13.78 12.84
C LYS A 219 -1.00 12.86 13.68
N SER A 220 -1.52 11.80 13.08
CA SER A 220 -2.34 10.82 13.80
C SER A 220 -1.45 9.81 14.52
N GLU A 221 -1.68 9.62 15.82
CA GLU A 221 -0.89 8.71 16.67
C GLU A 221 -0.98 7.27 16.17
N GLY A 222 0.16 6.66 15.87
CA GLY A 222 0.20 5.27 15.41
C GLY A 222 -0.26 5.05 13.97
N TYR A 223 -0.47 6.11 13.19
CA TYR A 223 -0.81 6.00 11.76
C TYR A 223 0.46 6.05 10.90
N PHE A 224 0.95 4.88 10.51
CA PHE A 224 2.21 4.74 9.75
C PHE A 224 2.02 4.56 8.25
N TYR A 225 0.80 4.77 7.77
CA TYR A 225 0.54 4.81 6.33
C TYR A 225 1.10 6.10 5.72
N PHE A 226 1.48 6.04 4.44
CA PHE A 226 2.17 7.16 3.81
C PHE A 226 1.27 8.30 3.36
N TYR A 227 -0.04 8.04 3.22
CA TYR A 227 -1.01 9.02 2.76
C TYR A 227 -2.27 9.08 3.63
N PRO A 228 -2.96 10.23 3.68
CA PRO A 228 -4.15 10.42 4.48
C PRO A 228 -5.37 9.62 4.00
N ARG A 229 -6.25 9.33 4.96
CA ARG A 229 -7.56 8.73 4.70
C ARG A 229 -8.63 9.42 5.50
N ILE A 230 -9.81 9.59 4.90
CA ILE A 230 -11.01 10.03 5.63
C ILE A 230 -11.90 8.82 5.87
N ILE A 231 -12.16 8.54 7.14
CA ILE A 231 -12.72 7.30 7.66
C ILE A 231 -14.11 7.56 8.23
N ASP A 232 -15.09 6.71 7.91
CA ASP A 232 -16.41 6.71 8.55
C ASP A 232 -16.36 6.07 9.93
N LYS A 233 -16.62 6.86 10.98
CA LYS A 233 -16.56 6.44 12.39
C LYS A 233 -17.66 5.47 12.80
N ARG A 234 -18.67 5.22 11.95
CA ARG A 234 -19.74 4.22 12.18
C ARG A 234 -19.34 2.83 11.71
N THR A 235 -18.13 2.70 11.16
CA THR A 235 -17.59 1.44 10.67
C THR A 235 -16.22 1.15 11.25
N VAL A 236 -15.86 -0.12 11.24
CA VAL A 236 -14.53 -0.61 11.60
C VAL A 236 -14.04 -1.61 10.56
N LEU A 237 -12.76 -1.53 10.25
CA LEU A 237 -12.07 -2.33 9.24
C LEU A 237 -10.66 -2.65 9.76
N ASN A 238 -10.22 -3.89 9.59
CA ASN A 238 -8.83 -4.27 9.82
C ASN A 238 -8.13 -4.41 8.48
N ILE A 239 -7.14 -3.56 8.24
CA ILE A 239 -6.33 -3.58 7.02
C ILE A 239 -5.01 -4.29 7.32
N VAL A 240 -4.68 -5.27 6.48
CA VAL A 240 -3.40 -5.97 6.52
C VAL A 240 -2.39 -5.17 5.70
N ASP A 241 -1.63 -4.29 6.35
CA ASP A 241 -0.53 -3.56 5.75
C ASP A 241 0.79 -4.00 6.39
N PHE A 242 1.25 -5.18 5.96
CA PHE A 242 2.35 -5.88 6.60
C PHE A 242 3.60 -4.98 6.78
N PRO A 243 4.21 -4.92 7.99
CA PRO A 243 4.01 -5.82 9.13
C PRO A 243 2.94 -5.37 10.14
N LEU A 244 2.15 -4.36 9.80
CA LEU A 244 1.16 -3.75 10.67
C LEU A 244 -0.25 -4.29 10.40
N LEU A 245 -1.01 -4.43 11.47
CA LEU A 245 -2.46 -4.45 11.42
C LEU A 245 -2.95 -3.02 11.64
N ILE A 246 -3.59 -2.43 10.63
CA ILE A 246 -4.13 -1.07 10.73
C ILE A 246 -5.63 -1.16 11.04
N LYS A 247 -6.01 -0.58 12.18
CA LYS A 247 -7.41 -0.37 12.58
C LYS A 247 -7.93 0.89 11.89
N SER A 248 -8.94 0.72 11.06
CA SER A 248 -9.57 1.79 10.26
C SER A 248 -11.09 1.64 10.30
N GLY A 249 -11.78 2.28 9.36
CA GLY A 249 -13.14 2.03 8.91
C GLY A 249 -13.18 2.11 7.38
N ILE A 250 -14.38 2.08 6.80
CA ILE A 250 -14.55 2.40 5.38
C ILE A 250 -14.11 3.83 5.13
N SER A 251 -13.27 4.03 4.11
CA SER A 251 -12.57 5.29 3.89
C SER A 251 -12.44 5.67 2.42
N ILE A 252 -12.01 6.91 2.20
CA ILE A 252 -11.49 7.43 0.93
C ILE A 252 -10.02 7.76 1.10
N ASP A 253 -9.24 7.51 0.05
CA ASP A 253 -7.79 7.74 0.03
C ASP A 253 -7.47 9.10 -0.61
N ILE A 254 -6.56 9.83 0.03
CA ILE A 254 -6.15 11.18 -0.38
C ILE A 254 -4.69 11.18 -0.75
N PHE A 255 -4.40 11.32 -2.04
CA PHE A 255 -3.04 11.36 -2.55
C PHE A 255 -2.54 12.81 -2.71
N PRO A 256 -1.31 13.12 -2.30
CA PRO A 256 -0.76 14.46 -2.46
C PRO A 256 -0.33 14.71 -3.92
N LEU A 257 -0.59 15.92 -4.40
CA LEU A 257 0.11 16.48 -5.57
C LEU A 257 1.32 17.28 -5.10
N VAL A 258 2.51 16.89 -5.58
CA VAL A 258 3.77 17.57 -5.27
C VAL A 258 4.49 18.04 -6.53
N ALA A 259 5.24 19.14 -6.43
CA ALA A 259 6.10 19.63 -7.51
C ALA A 259 7.32 18.73 -7.73
N LEU A 260 7.48 18.19 -8.94
CA LEU A 260 8.53 17.23 -9.26
C LEU A 260 9.75 17.86 -9.96
N GLY A 261 9.58 18.94 -10.72
CA GLY A 261 10.70 19.64 -11.37
C GLY A 261 10.36 20.10 -12.79
N ASP A 262 11.30 20.78 -13.44
CA ASP A 262 11.08 21.38 -14.76
C ASP A 262 11.49 20.48 -15.93
N ASN A 263 12.15 19.36 -15.63
CA ASN A 263 12.51 18.32 -16.59
C ASN A 263 12.30 16.93 -15.98
N LEU A 264 12.28 15.91 -16.84
CA LEU A 264 12.00 14.53 -16.44
C LEU A 264 13.07 13.95 -15.51
N ASP A 265 14.33 14.33 -15.66
CA ASP A 265 15.41 13.79 -14.82
C ASP A 265 15.28 14.29 -13.38
N GLN A 266 14.98 15.58 -13.17
CA GLN A 266 14.64 16.12 -11.85
C GLN A 266 13.40 15.43 -11.25
N ALA A 267 12.38 15.21 -12.07
CA ALA A 267 11.15 14.57 -11.61
C ALA A 267 11.38 13.11 -11.18
N ARG A 268 12.18 12.36 -11.95
CA ARG A 268 12.61 10.99 -11.62
C ARG A 268 13.43 10.96 -10.35
N GLU A 269 14.41 11.84 -10.21
CA GLU A 269 15.25 11.94 -9.01
C GLU A 269 14.40 12.15 -7.75
N LYS A 270 13.42 13.06 -7.79
CA LYS A 270 12.50 13.25 -6.66
C LYS A 270 11.63 12.04 -6.37
N MET A 271 11.17 11.33 -7.41
CA MET A 271 10.41 10.10 -7.25
C MET A 271 11.26 9.01 -6.59
N ASP A 272 12.49 8.82 -7.07
CA ASP A 272 13.43 7.84 -6.53
C ASP A 272 13.78 8.17 -5.07
N CYS A 273 14.05 9.43 -4.73
CA CYS A 273 14.25 9.85 -3.34
C CYS A 273 13.03 9.54 -2.46
N ALA A 274 11.81 9.76 -2.96
CA ALA A 274 10.61 9.46 -2.21
C ALA A 274 10.39 7.95 -2.02
N VAL A 275 10.77 7.12 -3.01
CA VAL A 275 10.73 5.65 -2.90
C VAL A 275 11.73 5.16 -1.86
N GLU A 276 12.96 5.68 -1.88
CA GLU A 276 13.97 5.31 -0.89
C GLU A 276 13.58 5.75 0.53
N GLU A 277 12.95 6.91 0.69
CA GLU A 277 12.42 7.36 1.97
C GLU A 277 11.31 6.44 2.51
N GLN A 278 10.38 6.02 1.64
CA GLN A 278 9.35 5.05 2.01
C GLN A 278 9.95 3.70 2.44
N LYS A 279 10.97 3.21 1.74
CA LYS A 279 11.70 1.99 2.12
C LYS A 279 12.37 2.15 3.48
N TYR A 280 13.01 3.28 3.72
CA TYR A 280 13.66 3.58 4.99
C TYR A 280 12.66 3.57 6.15
N ILE A 281 11.51 4.25 6.01
CA ILE A 281 10.46 4.27 7.04
C ILE A 281 9.86 2.87 7.25
N LYS A 282 9.57 2.12 6.19
CA LYS A 282 9.14 0.71 6.29
C LYS A 282 10.16 -0.16 7.01
N HIS A 283 11.45 0.09 6.79
CA HIS A 283 12.51 -0.60 7.49
C HIS A 283 12.50 -0.26 8.99
N MET A 284 12.35 1.01 9.36
CA MET A 284 12.19 1.43 10.78
C MET A 284 11.00 0.72 11.43
N ILE A 285 9.84 0.67 10.77
CA ILE A 285 8.65 -0.06 11.23
C ILE A 285 9.00 -1.54 11.46
N SER A 286 9.66 -2.17 10.48
CA SER A 286 10.09 -3.57 10.56
C SER A 286 11.09 -3.85 11.68
N LEU A 287 11.88 -2.86 12.06
CA LEU A 287 12.83 -2.95 13.17
C LEU A 287 12.20 -2.67 14.54
N ARG A 288 10.92 -2.28 14.61
CA ARG A 288 10.26 -1.75 15.81
C ARG A 288 10.99 -0.54 16.40
N THR A 289 11.46 0.33 15.53
CA THR A 289 11.87 1.66 15.95
C THR A 289 10.72 2.34 16.72
N SER A 290 11.02 3.21 17.67
CA SER A 290 9.99 3.83 18.52
C SER A 290 8.96 4.58 17.67
N THR A 291 7.71 4.58 18.14
CA THR A 291 6.60 5.24 17.45
C THR A 291 6.87 6.73 17.26
N GLU A 292 7.52 7.38 18.21
CA GLU A 292 7.91 8.79 18.13
C GLU A 292 8.95 9.04 17.03
N GLU A 293 9.94 8.16 16.88
CA GLU A 293 10.97 8.30 15.84
C GLU A 293 10.41 8.07 14.44
N ILE A 294 9.57 7.05 14.27
CA ILE A 294 8.86 6.79 13.00
C ILE A 294 7.97 7.99 12.65
N GLN A 295 7.18 8.47 13.63
CA GLN A 295 6.29 9.62 13.44
C GLN A 295 7.08 10.88 13.04
N LYS A 296 8.21 11.14 13.70
CA LYS A 296 9.08 12.28 13.40
C LYS A 296 9.64 12.19 11.98
N ARG A 297 10.01 10.98 11.53
CA ARG A 297 10.52 10.78 10.16
C ARG A 297 9.44 11.01 9.11
N LEU A 298 8.23 10.48 9.34
CA LEU A 298 7.06 10.78 8.51
C LEU A 298 6.77 12.29 8.48
N GLU A 299 6.90 12.98 9.61
CA GLU A 299 6.67 14.43 9.70
C GLU A 299 7.67 15.20 8.86
N GLN A 300 8.95 14.85 8.93
CA GLN A 300 9.98 15.44 8.07
C GLN A 300 9.65 15.24 6.59
N PHE A 301 9.31 14.01 6.21
CA PHE A 301 9.03 13.68 4.82
C PHE A 301 7.84 14.46 4.24
N TRP A 302 6.78 14.65 5.02
CA TRP A 302 5.61 15.44 4.63
C TRP A 302 5.85 16.95 4.66
N THR A 303 6.51 17.45 5.71
CA THR A 303 6.73 18.90 5.89
C THR A 303 7.64 19.49 4.81
N GLU A 304 8.61 18.72 4.32
CA GLU A 304 9.44 19.11 3.17
C GLU A 304 8.64 19.43 1.89
N LYS A 305 7.40 18.95 1.78
CA LYS A 305 6.55 19.14 0.60
C LYS A 305 5.48 20.23 0.79
N LEU A 306 5.35 20.78 1.99
CA LEU A 306 4.26 21.69 2.36
C LEU A 306 4.27 23.00 1.55
N ASP A 307 5.45 23.55 1.30
CA ASP A 307 5.62 24.84 0.63
C ASP A 307 5.68 24.74 -0.90
N ALA A 308 5.67 23.51 -1.44
CA ALA A 308 5.77 23.29 -2.88
C ALA A 308 4.39 23.47 -3.55
N ASP A 309 4.21 24.59 -4.27
CA ASP A 309 3.12 24.69 -5.22
C ASP A 309 3.35 23.70 -6.38
N TYR A 310 2.51 22.69 -6.47
CA TYR A 310 2.58 21.65 -7.50
C TYR A 310 2.47 22.22 -8.93
N LEU A 311 1.92 23.43 -9.10
CA LEU A 311 1.85 24.11 -10.40
C LEU A 311 3.10 24.95 -10.73
N ALA A 312 4.03 25.12 -9.80
CA ALA A 312 5.19 25.99 -9.98
C ALA A 312 6.27 25.41 -10.92
N THR A 313 6.30 24.09 -11.10
CA THR A 313 7.24 23.41 -11.98
C THR A 313 6.53 22.73 -13.15
N LYS A 314 7.25 22.40 -14.22
CA LYS A 314 6.66 21.70 -15.39
C LYS A 314 5.96 20.39 -15.03
N TYR A 315 6.56 19.60 -14.15
CA TYR A 315 6.03 18.30 -13.72
C TYR A 315 5.60 18.30 -12.26
N CYS A 316 4.53 17.57 -11.98
CA CYS A 316 4.02 17.26 -10.66
C CYS A 316 3.58 15.80 -10.60
N GLY A 317 3.18 15.31 -9.44
CA GLY A 317 2.67 13.94 -9.33
C GLY A 317 2.44 13.48 -7.90
N ASN A 318 2.06 12.21 -7.78
CA ASN A 318 1.93 11.52 -6.51
C ASN A 318 3.14 10.62 -6.26
N ILE A 319 3.84 10.88 -5.15
CA ILE A 319 5.04 10.12 -4.77
C ILE A 319 4.75 8.82 -4.02
N PHE A 320 3.49 8.54 -3.71
CA PHE A 320 3.04 7.31 -3.03
C PHE A 320 2.30 6.35 -3.97
N GLY A 321 2.13 6.73 -5.23
CA GLY A 321 1.31 6.00 -6.18
C GLY A 321 2.00 4.75 -6.74
N PRO A 322 1.23 3.74 -7.15
CA PRO A 322 1.78 2.45 -7.58
C PRO A 322 2.32 2.46 -9.02
N TYR A 323 2.12 3.54 -9.79
CA TYR A 323 2.38 3.53 -11.24
C TYR A 323 3.80 3.97 -11.65
N GLY A 324 4.69 4.27 -10.68
CA GLY A 324 6.10 4.58 -10.92
C GLY A 324 6.29 5.85 -11.73
N GLU A 325 7.12 5.82 -12.79
CA GLU A 325 7.34 7.00 -13.66
C GLU A 325 6.05 7.55 -14.30
N ARG A 326 4.98 6.74 -14.41
CA ARG A 326 3.68 7.21 -14.92
C ARG A 326 2.98 8.18 -13.98
N GLU A 327 3.40 8.24 -12.71
CA GLU A 327 2.93 9.26 -11.75
C GLU A 327 3.50 10.65 -12.05
N ILE A 328 4.52 10.75 -12.93
CA ILE A 328 5.11 12.02 -13.35
C ILE A 328 4.22 12.61 -14.45
N LEU A 329 3.50 13.68 -14.11
CA LEU A 329 2.49 14.32 -14.96
C LEU A 329 2.85 15.78 -15.22
N GLU A 330 2.45 16.31 -16.37
CA GLU A 330 2.60 17.75 -16.61
C GLU A 330 1.63 18.54 -15.71
N SER A 331 2.15 19.53 -14.98
CA SER A 331 1.39 20.25 -13.95
C SER A 331 0.18 21.00 -14.52
N HIS A 332 0.23 21.41 -15.79
CA HIS A 332 -0.88 22.13 -16.42
C HIS A 332 -2.17 21.30 -16.50
N ILE A 333 -2.08 19.96 -16.44
CA ILE A 333 -3.23 19.04 -16.39
C ILE A 333 -4.18 19.43 -15.25
N PHE A 334 -3.62 19.82 -14.11
CA PHE A 334 -4.33 20.17 -12.89
C PHE A 334 -4.59 21.68 -12.76
N LYS A 335 -4.28 22.49 -13.78
CA LYS A 335 -4.46 23.95 -13.71
C LYS A 335 -5.92 24.36 -13.61
N ASN A 336 -6.80 23.62 -14.29
CA ASN A 336 -8.24 23.87 -14.32
C ASN A 336 -9.00 22.61 -13.92
N ILE A 337 -10.13 22.80 -13.26
CA ILE A 337 -11.07 21.73 -12.91
C ILE A 337 -12.22 21.66 -13.92
N VAL A 338 -12.86 20.50 -14.00
CA VAL A 338 -14.12 20.28 -14.72
C VAL A 338 -15.04 19.43 -13.85
N PRO A 339 -16.35 19.72 -13.76
CA PRO A 339 -17.31 18.83 -13.13
C PRO A 339 -17.48 17.56 -13.98
N LEU A 340 -17.39 16.41 -13.33
CA LEU A 340 -17.60 15.09 -13.92
C LEU A 340 -18.66 14.36 -13.12
N GLN A 341 -19.60 13.74 -13.85
CA GLN A 341 -20.60 12.88 -13.23
C GLN A 341 -19.94 11.63 -12.66
N PHE A 342 -20.22 11.34 -11.40
CA PHE A 342 -19.87 10.09 -10.74
C PHE A 342 -21.03 9.68 -9.84
N GLU A 343 -21.69 8.58 -10.21
CA GLU A 343 -22.96 8.16 -9.62
C GLU A 343 -24.05 9.25 -9.82
N ASP A 344 -24.72 9.64 -8.74
CA ASP A 344 -25.84 10.59 -8.75
C ASP A 344 -25.39 12.06 -8.68
N ASP A 345 -24.10 12.33 -8.50
CA ASP A 345 -23.53 13.65 -8.22
C ASP A 345 -22.46 14.08 -9.24
N ASN A 346 -22.08 15.36 -9.19
CA ASN A 346 -20.92 15.88 -9.91
C ASN A 346 -19.77 16.20 -8.94
N PHE A 347 -18.57 15.80 -9.32
CA PHE A 347 -17.34 16.04 -8.58
C PHE A 347 -16.26 16.61 -9.51
N TYR A 348 -15.22 17.20 -8.94
CA TYR A 348 -14.19 17.86 -9.73
C TYR A 348 -13.09 16.90 -10.14
N GLY A 349 -12.74 16.91 -11.44
CA GLY A 349 -11.54 16.28 -11.99
C GLY A 349 -10.69 17.29 -12.75
N PRO A 350 -9.47 16.93 -13.18
CA PRO A 350 -8.64 17.80 -14.00
C PRO A 350 -9.30 18.01 -15.37
N LYS A 351 -9.31 19.25 -15.88
CA LYS A 351 -9.90 19.56 -17.20
C LYS A 351 -9.24 18.76 -18.33
N GLU A 352 -7.96 18.46 -18.20
CA GLU A 352 -7.19 17.65 -19.14
C GLU A 352 -7.11 16.18 -18.71
N TYR A 353 -8.20 15.63 -18.16
CA TYR A 353 -8.26 14.24 -17.68
C TYR A 353 -7.83 13.20 -18.72
N ASP A 354 -8.00 13.46 -20.02
CA ASP A 354 -7.58 12.52 -21.08
C ASP A 354 -6.05 12.33 -21.08
N SER A 355 -5.29 13.42 -20.93
CA SER A 355 -3.82 13.36 -20.83
C SER A 355 -3.37 12.57 -19.59
N TYR A 356 -4.02 12.81 -18.45
CA TYR A 356 -3.75 12.08 -17.21
C TYR A 356 -4.07 10.58 -17.34
N LEU A 357 -5.27 10.24 -17.79
CA LEU A 357 -5.69 8.85 -17.90
C LEU A 357 -4.85 8.06 -18.92
N ARG A 358 -4.38 8.72 -20.00
CA ARG A 358 -3.42 8.10 -20.94
C ARG A 358 -2.05 7.89 -20.32
N ALA A 359 -1.56 8.81 -19.52
CA ALA A 359 -0.28 8.65 -18.83
C ALA A 359 -0.32 7.46 -17.85
N ILE A 360 -1.38 7.32 -17.08
CA ILE A 360 -1.53 6.24 -16.09
C ILE A 360 -1.85 4.89 -16.76
N TYR A 361 -2.88 4.84 -17.61
CA TYR A 361 -3.47 3.58 -18.09
C TYR A 361 -3.22 3.28 -19.57
N GLY A 362 -2.64 4.21 -20.34
CA GLY A 362 -2.50 4.06 -21.79
C GLY A 362 -3.86 4.17 -22.50
N ASN A 363 -4.28 3.12 -23.21
CA ASN A 363 -5.58 3.10 -23.88
C ASN A 363 -6.73 2.82 -22.90
N TYR A 364 -7.03 3.79 -22.03
CA TYR A 364 -7.94 3.61 -20.89
C TYR A 364 -9.42 3.36 -21.26
N LEU A 365 -9.82 3.60 -22.51
CA LEU A 365 -11.18 3.30 -22.98
C LEU A 365 -11.39 1.80 -23.23
N GLU A 366 -10.32 1.05 -23.48
CA GLU A 366 -10.39 -0.41 -23.58
C GLU A 366 -10.48 -1.03 -22.18
N TYR A 367 -11.34 -2.03 -22.04
CA TYR A 367 -11.42 -2.80 -20.81
C TYR A 367 -10.24 -3.76 -20.70
N PRO A 368 -9.72 -3.98 -19.48
CA PRO A 368 -8.76 -5.04 -19.27
C PRO A 368 -9.40 -6.41 -19.60
N PRO A 369 -8.58 -7.44 -19.87
CA PRO A 369 -9.02 -8.83 -19.95
C PRO A 369 -9.90 -9.23 -18.76
N GLU A 370 -10.88 -10.13 -18.97
CA GLU A 370 -11.86 -10.52 -17.93
C GLU A 370 -11.22 -11.09 -16.67
N ASP A 371 -10.13 -11.86 -16.81
CA ASP A 371 -9.35 -12.42 -15.71
C ASP A 371 -8.63 -11.36 -14.86
N LYS A 372 -8.56 -10.12 -15.36
CA LYS A 372 -8.00 -8.95 -14.66
C LYS A 372 -9.07 -7.98 -14.14
N ARG A 373 -10.36 -8.27 -14.34
CA ARG A 373 -11.49 -7.45 -13.85
C ARG A 373 -11.89 -7.86 -12.44
N VAL A 374 -10.94 -7.77 -11.52
CA VAL A 374 -11.12 -8.09 -10.10
C VAL A 374 -10.52 -6.98 -9.26
N SER A 375 -11.14 -6.68 -8.10
CA SER A 375 -10.50 -5.77 -7.14
C SER A 375 -9.23 -6.42 -6.59
N SER A 376 -8.18 -5.61 -6.46
CA SER A 376 -6.94 -6.00 -5.78
C SER A 376 -7.06 -5.95 -4.25
N HIS A 377 -8.13 -5.35 -3.71
CA HIS A 377 -8.30 -5.15 -2.29
C HIS A 377 -8.99 -6.36 -1.65
N ILE A 378 -8.43 -6.82 -0.53
CA ILE A 378 -9.06 -7.84 0.32
C ILE A 378 -9.34 -7.18 1.65
N TRP A 379 -10.61 -6.94 1.93
CA TRP A 379 -11.04 -6.29 3.15
C TRP A 379 -12.39 -6.85 3.65
N THR A 380 -12.64 -6.69 4.94
CA THR A 380 -13.94 -6.98 5.56
C THR A 380 -14.22 -5.90 6.59
N GLY A 381 -15.25 -5.10 6.34
CA GLY A 381 -15.68 -4.00 7.20
C GLY A 381 -16.93 -4.35 7.97
N TYR A 382 -17.15 -3.68 9.09
CA TYR A 382 -18.26 -3.95 10.01
C TYR A 382 -18.88 -2.64 10.51
N TRP A 383 -20.19 -2.66 10.76
CA TRP A 383 -20.91 -1.57 11.44
C TRP A 383 -20.68 -1.62 12.95
N ILE A 384 -20.60 -0.45 13.61
CA ILE A 384 -20.47 -0.32 15.08
C ILE A 384 -21.59 0.48 15.75
#